data_AF-A0A0P7XF33-F1
#
_entry.id   AF-A0A0P7XF33-F1
#
_cell.length_a   1.000
_cell.length_b   1.000
_cell.length_c   1.000
_cell.angle_alpha   90.00
_cell.angle_beta   90.00
_cell.angle_gamma   90.00
#
_symmetry.space_group_name_H-M   'P 1'
#
loop_
_entity.id
_entity.type
_entity.pdbx_description
1 polymer ?
#
loop_
_entity_poly.entity_id
_entity_poly.type
_entity_poly.pdbx_seq_one_letter_code
_entity_poly.pdbx_strand_id
1 'polypeptide(L)' 'MRERDLKRKAMLRQMLNNPGAQGWRSMKTMSGVIGANREETARLLIEIGARASETGNHVWALTKNKPLPGGD' A
#
# COMPACT_ATOMS: atom_id res chain seq x y z
N MET A 1 -2.13 -0.88 -19.66
CA MET A 1 -1.46 -0.85 -18.33
C MET A 1 0.03 -0.98 -18.57
N ARG A 2 0.90 -0.10 -18.04
CA ARG A 2 2.35 -0.16 -18.36
C ARG A 2 2.98 -1.33 -17.62
N GLU A 3 3.89 -2.08 -18.26
CA GLU A 3 4.59 -3.21 -17.62
C GLU A 3 5.31 -2.83 -16.31
N ARG A 4 5.76 -1.57 -16.22
CA ARG A 4 6.37 -1.02 -15.00
C ARG A 4 5.39 -1.01 -13.83
N ASP A 5 4.12 -0.69 -14.07
CA ASP A 5 3.11 -0.65 -13.02
C ASP A 5 2.81 -2.05 -12.49
N LEU A 6 2.81 -3.07 -13.35
CA LEU A 6 2.66 -4.46 -12.93
C LEU A 6 3.77 -4.90 -11.96
N LYS A 7 5.04 -4.60 -12.31
CA LYS A 7 6.18 -4.90 -11.43
C LYS A 7 6.09 -4.14 -10.10
N ARG A 8 5.75 -2.85 -10.14
CA ARG A 8 5.57 -2.03 -8.93
C ARG A 8 4.44 -2.55 -8.04
N LYS A 9 3.30 -2.92 -8.61
CA LYS A 9 2.17 -3.51 -7.88
C LYS A 9 2.53 -4.84 -7.24
N ALA A 10 3.31 -5.69 -7.92
CA ALA A 10 3.80 -6.94 -7.35
C ALA A 10 4.67 -6.69 -6.11
N MET A 11 5.61 -5.75 -6.19
CA MET A 11 6.45 -5.34 -5.05
C MET A 11 5.62 -4.79 -3.88
N LEU A 12 4.68 -3.88 -4.15
CA LEU A 12 3.77 -3.34 -3.14
C LEU A 12 2.95 -4.43 -2.46
N ARG A 13 2.39 -5.37 -3.24
CA ARG A 13 1.65 -6.52 -2.69
C ARG A 13 2.50 -7.38 -1.78
N GLN A 14 3.76 -7.67 -2.15
CA GLN A 14 4.67 -8.42 -1.29
C GLN A 14 4.95 -7.68 0.03
N MET A 15 5.24 -6.38 -0.04
CA MET A 15 5.48 -5.56 1.16
C MET A 15 4.29 -5.49 2.11
N LEU A 16 3.08 -5.42 1.57
CA LEU A 16 1.85 -5.30 2.37
C LEU A 16 1.28 -6.65 2.84
N ASN A 17 1.63 -7.75 2.17
CA ASN A 17 1.35 -9.10 2.67
C ASN A 17 2.24 -9.47 3.86
N ASN A 18 3.46 -8.90 3.93
CA ASN A 18 4.34 -9.04 5.08
C ASN A 18 4.71 -7.68 5.69
N PRO A 19 3.76 -6.97 6.33
CA PRO A 19 3.96 -5.61 6.80
C PRO A 19 4.82 -5.48 8.07
N GLY A 20 5.20 -6.59 8.70
CA GLY A 20 5.87 -6.62 10.01
C GLY A 20 4.89 -6.47 11.18
N ALA A 21 5.42 -6.35 12.40
CA ALA A 21 4.65 -6.44 13.65
C ALA A 21 3.47 -5.45 13.77
N GLN A 22 3.57 -4.27 13.16
CA GLN A 22 2.52 -3.25 13.23
C GLN A 22 1.38 -3.44 12.20
N GLY A 23 1.56 -4.29 11.19
CA GLY A 23 0.52 -4.51 10.17
C GLY A 23 0.39 -3.41 9.12
N TRP A 24 1.21 -2.35 9.21
CA TRP A 24 1.16 -1.16 8.35
C TRP A 24 2.52 -0.87 7.71
N ARG A 25 2.52 -0.31 6.50
CA ARG A 25 3.73 0.14 5.81
C ARG A 25 3.69 1.64 5.51
N SER A 26 4.80 2.33 5.78
CA SER A 26 4.91 3.77 5.54
C SER A 26 4.99 4.11 4.07
N MET A 27 4.32 5.20 3.69
CA MET A 27 4.29 5.71 2.32
C MET A 27 5.69 5.96 1.74
N LYS A 28 6.56 6.58 2.54
CA LYS A 28 7.95 6.88 2.19
C LYS A 28 8.75 5.63 1.81
N THR A 29 8.56 4.53 2.55
CA THR A 29 9.25 3.27 2.28
C THR A 29 8.76 2.66 0.98
N MET A 30 7.44 2.59 0.78
CA MET A 30 6.86 2.00 -0.43
C MET A 30 7.25 2.77 -1.68
N SER A 31 7.17 4.11 -1.64
CA SER A 31 7.54 4.98 -2.76
C SER A 31 9.03 4.85 -3.12
N GLY A 32 9.90 4.72 -2.11
CA GLY A 32 11.33 4.47 -2.28
C GLY A 32 11.62 3.11 -2.92
N VAL A 33 10.96 2.04 -2.46
CA VAL A 33 11.14 0.68 -3.00
C VAL A 33 10.74 0.59 -4.47
N ILE A 34 9.64 1.23 -4.86
CA ILE A 34 9.15 1.16 -6.25
C ILE A 34 9.74 2.26 -7.15
N GLY A 35 10.56 3.15 -6.60
CA GLY A 35 11.12 4.31 -7.30
C GLY A 35 10.04 5.18 -7.94
N ALA A 36 9.00 5.54 -7.19
CA ALA A 36 7.91 6.38 -7.65
C ALA A 36 7.57 7.47 -6.63
N ASN A 37 6.82 8.47 -7.08
CA ASN A 37 6.37 9.56 -6.21
C ASN A 37 5.19 9.12 -5.35
N ARG A 38 4.84 9.94 -4.36
CA ARG A 38 3.71 9.69 -3.45
C ARG A 38 2.41 9.44 -4.21
N GLU A 39 2.08 10.29 -5.17
CA GLU A 39 0.80 10.21 -5.90
C GLU A 39 0.69 8.92 -6.72
N GLU A 40 1.73 8.60 -7.48
CA GLU A 40 1.79 7.36 -8.27
C GLU A 40 1.74 6.12 -7.37
N THR A 41 2.48 6.14 -6.26
CA THR A 41 2.46 5.05 -5.28
C THR A 41 1.05 4.86 -4.70
N ALA A 42 0.36 5.95 -4.35
CA ALA A 42 -0.99 5.92 -3.80
C ALA A 42 -2.01 5.37 -4.81
N ARG A 43 -1.91 5.80 -6.07
CA ARG A 43 -2.71 5.26 -7.16
C ARG A 43 -2.54 3.75 -7.30
N LEU A 44 -1.29 3.28 -7.37
CA LEU A 44 -1.00 1.84 -7.50
C LEU A 44 -1.48 1.04 -6.30
N LEU A 45 -1.40 1.61 -5.10
CA LEU A 45 -1.89 1.03 -3.84
C LEU A 45 -3.40 0.82 -3.87
N ILE A 46 -4.17 1.83 -4.27
CA ILE A 46 -5.63 1.75 -4.42
C ILE A 46 -5.99 0.64 -5.42
N GLU A 47 -5.30 0.59 -6.56
CA GLU A 47 -5.56 -0.42 -7.59
C GLU A 47 -5.26 -1.86 -7.15
N ILE A 48 -4.43 -2.08 -6.11
CA ILE A 48 -4.20 -3.41 -5.53
C ILE A 48 -5.09 -3.72 -4.33
N GLY A 49 -6.05 -2.85 -4.00
CA GLY A 49 -6.95 -3.03 -2.86
C GLY A 49 -6.29 -2.70 -1.51
N ALA A 50 -5.34 -1.76 -1.50
CA ALA A 50 -4.79 -1.20 -0.27
C ALA A 50 -5.49 0.11 0.10
N ARG A 51 -5.44 0.44 1.40
CA ARG A 51 -5.99 1.68 1.96
C ARG A 51 -4.98 2.37 2.85
N ALA A 52 -5.10 3.69 2.92
CA ALA A 52 -4.42 4.49 3.93
C ALA A 52 -5.07 4.27 5.31
N SER A 53 -4.28 4.43 6.36
CA SER A 53 -4.78 4.48 7.74
C SER A 53 -5.54 5.79 7.99
N GLU A 54 -6.68 5.70 8.67
CA GLU A 54 -7.52 6.84 9.06
C GLU A 54 -6.90 7.64 10.22
N THR A 55 -6.13 6.96 11.07
CA THR A 55 -5.52 7.53 12.29
C THR A 55 -4.00 7.58 12.23
N GLY A 56 -3.39 6.82 11.32
CA GLY A 56 -1.94 6.65 11.23
C GLY A 56 -1.25 7.64 10.29
N ASN A 57 -0.09 8.15 10.73
CA ASN A 57 0.82 9.00 9.96
C ASN A 57 1.27 8.36 8.63
N HIS A 58 0.51 8.57 7.56
CA HIS A 58 0.92 8.22 6.19
C HIS A 58 1.31 6.73 6.00
N VAL A 59 0.56 5.83 6.65
CA VAL A 59 0.76 4.38 6.52
C VAL A 59 -0.38 3.73 5.77
N TRP A 60 -0.09 2.62 5.10
CA TRP A 60 -1.03 1.86 4.28
C TRP A 60 -0.98 0.37 4.60
N ALA A 61 -2.09 -0.30 4.36
CA ALA A 61 -2.25 -1.75 4.49
C ALA A 61 -3.20 -2.27 3.42
N LEU A 62 -3.16 -3.57 3.11
CA LEU A 62 -4.22 -4.19 2.31
C LEU A 62 -5.53 -4.16 3.10
N THR A 63 -6.63 -3.80 2.45
CA THR A 63 -7.95 -3.74 3.09
C THR A 63 -8.33 -5.08 3.72
N LYS A 64 -7.94 -6.20 3.11
CA LYS A 64 -8.14 -7.55 3.67
C LYS A 64 -7.46 -7.77 5.04
N ASN A 65 -6.34 -7.07 5.30
CA ASN A 65 -5.57 -7.19 6.55
C ASN A 65 -6.03 -6.15 7.59
N LYS A 66 -6.56 -5.02 7.13
CA LYS A 66 -7.06 -3.90 7.94
C LYS A 66 -8.37 -3.40 7.33
N PRO A 67 -9.51 -4.05 7.60
CA PRO A 67 -10.81 -3.61 7.08
C PRO A 67 -11.18 -2.21 7.55
N LEU A 68 -12.16 -1.60 6.90
CA LEU A 68 -12.74 -0.32 7.33
C LEU A 68 -13.58 -0.57 8.60
N PRO A 69 -13.53 0.33 9.60
CA PRO A 69 -14.45 0.28 10.71
C PRO A 69 -15.86 0.60 10.19
N GLY A 70 -16.75 -0.40 10.13
CA GLY A 70 -18.14 -0.22 9.67
C GLY A 70 -18.63 -1.22 8.61
N GLY A 71 -17.97 -2.36 8.42
CA GLY A 71 -18.55 -3.47 7.67
C GLY A 71 -19.32 -4.42 8.59
N ASP A 72 -20.52 -4.00 9.01
CA ASP A 72 -21.61 -4.88 9.46
C ASP A 72 -22.58 -5.03 8.28
#